data_AF-A0A7W1FYD6-F1
#
_entry.id   AF-A0A7W1FYD6-F1
#
_cell.length_a   1.000
_cell.length_b   1.000
_cell.length_c   1.000
_cell.angle_alpha   90.00
_cell.angle_beta   90.00
_cell.angle_gamma   90.00
#
_symmetry.space_group_name_H-M   'P 1'
#
loop_
_entity.id
_entity.type
_entity.pdbx_description
1 polymer ?
#
loop_
_entity_poly.entity_id
_entity_poly.type
_entity_poly.pdbx_seq_one_letter_code
_entity_poly.pdbx_strand_id
1 'polypeptide(L)' 'MSLPTIKYCPGTLAEGFTTYSATCLRAMFDGRKVSHVLPFESPQQNEEVVALFMENMKHISISGVQQN' A
#
# COMPACT_ATOMS: atom_id res chain seq x y z
N MET A 1 1.57 13.08 10.23
CA MET A 1 0.58 12.90 9.15
C MET A 1 -0.69 12.31 9.74
N SER A 2 -1.87 12.91 9.54
CA SER A 2 -3.15 12.28 9.89
C SER A 2 -3.65 11.44 8.72
N LEU A 3 -3.99 10.18 8.98
CA LEU A 3 -4.58 9.32 7.96
C LEU A 3 -6.02 9.76 7.68
N PRO A 4 -6.44 9.87 6.40
CA PRO A 4 -7.82 10.19 6.06
C PRO A 4 -8.77 9.08 6.55
N THR A 5 -9.93 9.48 7.06
CA THR A 5 -10.95 8.53 7.54
C THR A 5 -11.54 7.74 6.38
N ILE A 6 -11.32 6.42 6.39
CA ILE A 6 -11.90 5.50 5.41
C ILE A 6 -13.33 5.12 5.83
N LYS A 7 -14.28 5.29 4.91
CA LYS A 7 -15.70 4.94 5.09
C LYS A 7 -16.17 3.81 4.16
N TYR A 8 -15.31 3.41 3.21
CA TYR A 8 -15.60 2.44 2.18
C TYR A 8 -14.46 1.42 2.09
N CYS A 9 -14.76 0.19 1.67
CA CYS A 9 -13.74 -0.81 1.39
C CYS A 9 -12.77 -0.29 0.31
N PRO A 10 -11.44 -0.26 0.54
CA PRO A 10 -10.49 0.29 -0.42
C PRO A 10 -10.44 -0.44 -1.76
N GLY A 11 -10.82 -1.73 -1.81
CA GLY A 11 -10.80 -2.52 -3.05
C GLY A 11 -12.15 -2.64 -3.76
N THR A 12 -13.27 -2.63 -3.03
CA THR A 12 -14.61 -2.85 -3.63
C THR A 12 -15.53 -1.64 -3.51
N LEU A 13 -15.11 -0.58 -2.83
CA LEU A 13 -15.90 0.63 -2.54
C LEU A 13 -17.23 0.37 -1.81
N ALA A 14 -17.37 -0.79 -1.17
CA ALA A 14 -18.53 -1.12 -0.36
C ALA A 14 -18.61 -0.21 0.88
N GLU A 15 -19.79 0.30 1.20
CA GLU A 15 -20.05 1.16 2.35
C GLU A 15 -19.87 0.47 3.70
N GLY A 16 -19.55 1.26 4.73
CA GLY A 16 -19.51 0.78 6.12
C GLY A 16 -18.23 0.05 6.50
N PHE A 17 -17.18 0.12 5.67
CA PHE A 17 -15.89 -0.52 5.94
C PHE A 17 -14.80 0.52 6.15
N THR A 18 -13.96 0.30 7.17
CA THR A 18 -12.77 1.10 7.46
C THR A 18 -11.48 0.45 6.96
N THR A 19 -11.59 -0.73 6.36
CA THR A 19 -10.49 -1.53 5.78
C THR A 19 -11.04 -2.43 4.66
N TYR A 20 -10.24 -3.35 4.13
CA TYR A 20 -10.71 -4.31 3.13
C TYR A 20 -11.88 -5.16 3.65
N SER A 21 -12.93 -5.27 2.84
CA SER A 21 -14.04 -6.18 3.09
C SER A 21 -13.61 -7.64 2.96
N ALA A 22 -14.33 -8.56 3.60
CA ALA A 22 -14.02 -9.99 3.52
C ALA A 22 -14.06 -10.52 2.08
N THR A 23 -14.98 -9.99 1.25
CA THR A 23 -15.06 -10.30 -0.18
C THR A 23 -13.81 -9.84 -0.91
N CYS A 24 -13.34 -8.61 -0.63
CA CYS A 24 -12.10 -8.09 -1.20
C CYS A 24 -10.89 -8.96 -0.82
N LEU A 25 -10.78 -9.33 0.45
CA LEU A 25 -9.67 -10.16 0.94
C LEU A 25 -9.64 -11.53 0.25
N ARG A 26 -10.79 -12.18 0.08
CA ARG A 26 -10.89 -13.46 -0.62
C ARG A 26 -10.51 -13.36 -2.09
N ALA A 27 -10.94 -12.30 -2.78
CA ALA A 27 -10.72 -12.14 -4.20
C ALA A 27 -9.29 -11.69 -4.57
N MET A 28 -8.68 -10.84 -3.75
CA MET A 28 -7.38 -10.20 -4.07
C MET A 28 -6.20 -10.78 -3.26
N PHE A 29 -6.46 -11.34 -2.07
CA PHE A 29 -5.41 -11.69 -1.10
C PHE A 29 -5.53 -13.12 -0.57
N ASP A 30 -6.26 -14.01 -1.26
CA ASP A 30 -6.53 -15.40 -0.85
C ASP A 30 -7.12 -15.51 0.57
N GLY A 31 -7.88 -14.49 0.99
CA GLY A 31 -8.47 -14.41 2.32
C GLY A 31 -7.48 -14.05 3.43
N ARG A 32 -6.21 -13.76 3.12
CA ARG A 32 -5.21 -13.30 4.10
C ARG A 32 -5.59 -11.93 4.64
N LYS A 33 -5.29 -11.70 5.92
CA LYS A 33 -5.47 -10.40 6.57
C LYS A 33 -4.37 -9.45 6.10
N VAL A 34 -4.73 -8.52 5.21
CA VAL A 34 -3.81 -7.54 4.64
C VAL A 34 -4.24 -6.13 5.06
N SER A 35 -3.27 -5.29 5.39
CA SER A 35 -3.49 -3.87 5.71
C SER A 35 -3.55 -3.05 4.42
N HIS A 36 -4.46 -2.08 4.38
CA HIS A 36 -4.50 -1.07 3.32
C HIS A 36 -3.51 0.09 3.56
N VAL A 37 -2.84 0.10 4.73
CA VAL A 37 -1.77 1.05 5.08
C VAL A 37 -0.44 0.31 5.08
N LEU A 38 0.55 0.87 4.39
CA LEU A 38 1.92 0.35 4.38
C LEU A 38 2.56 0.51 5.77
N PRO A 39 3.38 -0.45 6.22
CA PRO A 39 4.02 -0.41 7.54
C PRO A 39 5.26 0.52 7.59
N PHE A 40 5.42 1.39 6.60
CA PHE A 40 6.54 2.32 6.49
C PHE A 40 6.06 3.65 5.92
N GLU A 41 6.78 4.72 6.24
CA GLU A 41 6.52 6.05 5.71
C GLU A 41 6.99 6.18 4.26
N SER A 42 6.47 7.15 3.53
CA SER A 42 6.95 7.42 2.17
C SER A 42 8.45 7.73 2.20
N PRO A 43 9.27 7.16 1.29
CA PRO A 43 10.71 7.37 1.29
C PRO A 43 11.10 8.85 1.18
N GLN A 44 10.26 9.74 0.65
CA GLN A 44 10.55 11.18 0.67
C GLN A 44 10.62 11.83 2.08
N GLN A 45 10.29 11.10 3.15
CA GLN A 45 10.20 11.63 4.51
C GLN A 45 11.22 11.02 5.48
N ASN A 46 11.94 9.96 5.09
CA ASN A 46 12.87 9.26 5.98
C ASN A 46 14.07 8.67 5.21
N GLU A 47 15.27 9.15 5.53
CA GLU A 47 16.53 8.81 4.88
C GLU A 47 16.90 7.32 4.98
N GLU A 48 16.59 6.66 6.10
CA GLU A 48 16.81 5.20 6.26
C GLU A 48 15.87 4.40 5.35
N VAL A 49 14.61 4.86 5.23
CA VAL A 49 13.63 4.25 4.32
C VAL A 49 14.03 4.48 2.86
N VAL A 50 14.64 5.62 2.52
CA VAL A 50 15.21 5.87 1.18
C VAL A 50 16.29 4.84 0.84
N ALA A 51 17.24 4.62 1.75
CA ALA A 51 18.34 3.69 1.52
C ALA A 51 17.82 2.26 1.27
N LEU A 52 16.91 1.78 2.12
CA LEU A 52 16.27 0.47 1.96
C LEU A 52 15.47 0.38 0.65
N PHE A 53 14.77 1.45 0.28
CA PHE A 53 14.00 1.50 -0.96
C PHE A 53 14.91 1.45 -2.20
N MET A 54 16.01 2.21 -2.21
CA MET A 54 17.00 2.18 -3.30
C MET A 54 17.65 0.81 -3.45
N GLU A 55 17.95 0.13 -2.34
CA GLU A 55 18.50 -1.22 -2.38
C GLU A 55 17.50 -2.21 -3.00
N ASN A 56 16.24 -2.19 -2.56
CA ASN A 56 15.18 -3.04 -3.12
C ASN A 56 14.92 -2.74 -4.60
N MET A 57 14.97 -1.47 -5.01
CA MET A 57 14.81 -1.05 -6.41
C MET A 57 15.87 -1.65 -7.34
N LYS A 58 17.11 -1.90 -6.88
CA LYS A 58 18.15 -2.52 -7.72
C LYS A 58 17.74 -3.88 -8.28
N HIS A 59 16.86 -4.58 -7.56
CA HIS A 59 16.38 -5.90 -7.92
C HIS A 59 15.03 -5.87 -8.63
N ILE A 60 14.33 -4.75 -8.61
CA ILE A 60 13.02 -4.57 -9.25
C ILE A 60 13.23 -3.84 -10.58
N SER A 61 13.12 -4.57 -11.69
CA SER A 61 13.05 -3.93 -13.01
C SER A 61 11.65 -3.34 -13.20
N ILE A 62 11.52 -2.03 -12.95
CA ILE A 62 10.30 -1.28 -13.31
C ILE A 62 10.47 -0.80 -14.74
N SER A 63 10.06 -1.60 -15.71
CA SER A 63 10.03 -1.17 -17.11
C SER A 63 9.08 0.02 -17.25
N GLY A 64 9.58 1.16 -17.73
CA GLY A 64 8.78 2.36 -17.98
C GLY A 64 8.79 3.43 -16.89
N VAL A 65 9.61 3.30 -15.84
CA VAL A 65 9.87 4.41 -14.91
C VAL A 65 10.68 5.49 -15.64
N GLN A 66 10.09 6.68 -15.79
CA GLN A 66 10.80 7.86 -16.28
C GLN A 66 11.06 8.77 -15.09
N GLN A 67 12.33 9.03 -14.81
CA GLN A 67 12.73 10.01 -13.81
C GLN A 67 12.45 11.39 -14.38
N ASN A 68 11.63 12.19 -13.68
CA ASN A 68 11.50 13.62 -13.93
C ASN A 68 12.54 14.40 -13.13
#